data_AF-A0A8J2KJ23-F1
#
_entry.id   AF-A0A8J2KJ23-F1
#
_cell.length_a   1.000
_cell.length_b   1.000
_cell.length_c   1.000
_cell.angle_alpha   90.00
_cell.angle_beta   90.00
_cell.angle_gamma   90.00
#
_symmetry.space_group_name_H-M   'P 1'
#
loop_
_entity.id
_entity.type
_entity.pdbx_description
1 polymer ?
#
loop_
_entity_poly.entity_id
_entity_poly.type
_entity_poly.pdbx_seq_one_letter_code
_entity_poly.pdbx_strand_id
1 'polypeptide(L)'
;MVLLSRSQIFASPTWTSYIFTVIIISLTITTRSSSASPGPTMIKNAHAHVTRIVNGSVTREGVWLTIRHLSSQTVGGQENYRIRSYLTYVVRTYVTSMVEIIPGKIMEWDECRYAYDGREYGCNELRYDYLKNEPVFTWVERENGDICNGAIVGGYGLGGGDLYICNFEFFDFYGMTVHPLLGHLNTRLGKCFSTWNTVERGSSKYKVLADSTYL
;
A
#
# COMPACT_ATOMS: atom_id res chain seq x y z
N MET A 1 -13.40 67.86 -21.85
CA MET A 1 -11.97 67.57 -21.71
C MET A 1 -11.65 67.73 -20.22
N VAL A 2 -11.43 66.72 -19.38
CA VAL A 2 -11.19 65.27 -19.47
C VAL A 2 -11.99 64.59 -18.34
N LEU A 3 -12.56 63.41 -18.63
CA LEU A 3 -13.27 62.54 -17.67
C LEU A 3 -12.26 61.85 -16.72
N LEU A 4 -12.50 61.92 -15.41
CA LEU A 4 -11.80 61.09 -14.41
C LEU A 4 -12.48 59.72 -14.33
N SER A 5 -11.86 58.69 -14.93
CA SER A 5 -12.28 57.29 -14.78
C SER A 5 -11.77 56.71 -13.47
N ARG A 6 -12.67 56.15 -12.67
CA ARG A 6 -12.34 55.30 -11.51
C ARG A 6 -11.79 53.96 -11.99
N SER A 7 -10.51 53.68 -11.74
CA SER A 7 -9.93 52.35 -11.84
C SER A 7 -10.15 51.60 -10.52
N GLN A 8 -10.92 50.51 -10.59
CA GLN A 8 -11.08 49.55 -9.51
C GLN A 8 -9.81 48.70 -9.40
N ILE A 9 -9.23 48.62 -8.21
CA ILE A 9 -8.12 47.71 -7.89
C ILE A 9 -8.75 46.35 -7.57
N PHE A 10 -8.64 45.39 -8.50
CA PHE A 10 -8.87 43.98 -8.21
C PHE A 10 -7.64 43.44 -7.45
N ALA A 11 -7.80 43.19 -6.16
CA ALA A 11 -6.86 42.36 -5.41
C ALA A 11 -7.12 40.89 -5.77
N SER A 12 -6.15 40.21 -6.39
CA SER A 12 -6.18 38.76 -6.52
C SER A 12 -5.72 38.13 -5.19
N PRO A 13 -6.45 37.15 -4.62
CA PRO A 13 -5.93 36.36 -3.51
C PRO A 13 -5.06 35.23 -4.08
N THR A 14 -3.74 35.39 -4.03
CA THR A 14 -2.82 34.26 -4.20
C THR A 14 -2.88 33.40 -2.94
N TRP A 15 -3.75 32.38 -2.95
CA TRP A 15 -3.74 31.31 -1.96
C TRP A 15 -2.49 30.45 -2.17
N THR A 16 -1.39 30.81 -1.52
CA THR A 16 -0.29 29.87 -1.28
C THR A 16 -0.74 28.91 -0.20
N SER A 17 -1.26 27.75 -0.60
CA SER A 17 -1.55 26.64 0.32
C SER A 17 -0.23 26.16 0.93
N TYR A 18 0.03 26.52 2.19
CA TYR A 18 1.12 25.95 2.96
C TYR A 18 0.75 24.51 3.36
N ILE A 19 1.41 23.52 2.76
CA ILE A 19 1.34 22.13 3.21
C ILE A 19 2.26 22.03 4.44
N PHE A 20 1.68 22.00 5.64
CA PHE A 20 2.43 21.67 6.84
C PHE A 20 2.60 20.15 6.94
N THR A 21 3.84 19.66 6.88
CA THR A 21 4.14 18.28 7.28
C THR A 21 4.26 18.24 8.80
N VAL A 22 3.27 17.66 9.47
CA VAL A 22 3.36 17.37 10.91
C VAL A 22 3.99 15.98 11.06
N ILE A 23 5.20 15.92 11.61
CA ILE A 23 5.87 14.66 11.95
C ILE A 23 5.56 14.36 13.42
N ILE A 24 4.71 13.37 13.68
CA ILE A 24 4.45 12.88 15.04
C ILE A 24 5.33 11.65 15.26
N ILE A 25 6.35 11.77 16.12
CA ILE A 25 7.16 10.64 16.55
C ILE A 25 6.55 10.09 17.84
N SER A 26 5.74 9.03 17.72
CA SER A 26 5.18 8.35 18.89
C SER A 26 6.09 7.18 19.30
N LEU A 27 6.75 7.30 20.45
CA LEU A 27 7.59 6.25 21.02
C LEU A 27 6.81 5.50 22.11
N THR A 28 6.26 4.33 21.80
CA THR A 28 5.53 3.52 22.80
C THR A 28 6.48 2.53 23.46
N ILE A 29 6.91 2.82 24.70
CA ILE A 29 7.71 1.89 25.52
C ILE A 29 6.76 1.12 26.45
N THR A 30 6.62 -0.18 26.25
CA THR A 30 5.85 -1.05 27.16
C THR A 30 6.79 -1.81 28.09
N THR A 31 6.88 -1.40 29.36
CA THR A 31 7.56 -2.21 30.39
C THR A 31 6.58 -3.18 31.03
N ARG A 32 6.88 -4.48 31.03
CA ARG A 32 6.14 -5.49 31.79
C ARG A 32 7.03 -6.01 32.91
N SER A 33 6.60 -5.84 34.17
CA SER A 33 7.23 -6.48 35.33
C SER A 33 7.00 -7.98 35.24
N SER A 34 8.07 -8.76 35.17
CA SER A 34 8.04 -10.21 35.03
C SER A 34 7.81 -10.90 36.39
N SER A 35 6.74 -11.68 36.50
CA SER A 35 6.75 -12.87 37.34
C SER A 35 6.20 -14.05 36.53
N ALA A 36 7.04 -15.09 36.44
CA ALA A 36 6.78 -16.47 36.02
C ALA A 36 7.06 -16.89 34.53
N SER A 37 8.05 -17.78 34.45
CA SER A 37 8.32 -18.88 33.50
C SER A 37 8.95 -18.59 32.12
N PRO A 38 10.02 -19.32 31.72
CA PRO A 38 10.74 -19.10 30.46
C PRO A 38 10.02 -19.78 29.29
N GLY A 39 9.13 -19.03 28.63
CA GLY A 39 8.65 -19.33 27.28
C GLY A 39 9.57 -18.71 26.20
N PRO A 40 9.43 -19.11 24.92
CA PRO A 40 10.35 -18.72 23.85
C PRO A 40 10.42 -17.19 23.73
N THR A 41 11.64 -16.69 23.66
CA THR A 41 11.98 -15.25 23.69
C THR A 41 11.35 -14.55 22.49
N MET A 42 10.25 -13.82 22.72
CA MET A 42 9.70 -12.91 21.72
C MET A 42 10.69 -11.77 21.47
N ILE A 43 11.28 -11.71 20.29
CA ILE A 43 12.03 -10.54 19.83
C ILE A 43 10.99 -9.49 19.43
N LYS A 44 10.84 -8.45 20.25
CA LYS A 44 10.03 -7.27 19.95
C LYS A 44 10.94 -6.18 19.39
N ASN A 45 10.84 -5.88 18.10
CA ASN A 45 11.51 -4.74 17.49
C ASN A 45 10.51 -3.60 17.30
N ALA A 46 10.78 -2.44 17.90
CA ALA A 46 10.03 -1.22 17.69
C ALA A 46 10.67 -0.44 16.54
N HIS A 47 9.92 -0.21 15.46
CA HIS A 47 10.32 0.67 14.37
C HIS A 47 9.59 2.01 14.52
N ALA A 48 10.30 3.13 14.33
CA ALA A 48 9.69 4.45 14.31
C ALA A 48 8.83 4.59 13.03
N HIS A 49 7.54 4.82 13.21
CA HIS A 49 6.58 4.98 12.12
C HIS A 49 6.37 6.46 11.79
N VAL A 50 6.39 6.81 10.50
CA VAL A 50 6.14 8.16 10.01
C VAL A 50 4.75 8.20 9.37
N THR A 51 3.84 8.96 9.96
CA THR A 51 2.47 9.15 9.47
C THR A 51 2.39 10.32 8.50
N ARG A 52 1.77 10.14 7.32
CA ARG A 52 1.41 11.26 6.43
C ARG A 52 0.00 11.10 5.88
N ILE A 53 -0.89 12.01 6.24
CA ILE A 53 -2.25 12.10 5.68
C ILE A 53 -2.20 12.97 4.42
N VAL A 54 -2.58 12.43 3.26
CA VAL A 54 -2.66 13.19 1.99
C VAL A 54 -4.05 12.99 1.38
N ASN A 55 -4.73 14.10 1.06
CA ASN A 55 -5.92 14.17 0.19
C ASN A 55 -6.99 13.07 0.40
N GLY A 56 -7.53 12.92 1.61
CA GLY A 56 -8.64 11.97 1.87
C GLY A 56 -8.27 10.48 1.70
N SER A 57 -7.00 10.15 1.47
CA SER A 57 -6.48 8.79 1.48
C SER A 57 -6.11 8.37 2.91
N VAL A 58 -6.51 7.16 3.30
CA VAL A 58 -6.42 6.68 4.68
C VAL A 58 -5.12 5.89 4.88
N THR A 59 -4.09 6.52 5.44
CA THR A 59 -2.94 5.82 6.02
C THR A 59 -3.26 5.47 7.48
N ARG A 60 -4.14 4.49 7.73
CA ARG A 60 -4.44 4.06 9.11
C ARG A 60 -3.29 3.20 9.64
N GLU A 61 -2.55 3.68 10.63
CA GLU A 61 -1.47 2.90 11.26
C GLU A 61 -1.99 1.66 12.00
N GLY A 62 -3.27 1.65 12.39
CA GLY A 62 -3.89 0.53 13.10
C GLY A 62 -4.19 -0.70 12.24
N VAL A 63 -4.07 -0.63 10.92
CA VAL A 63 -4.43 -1.75 10.01
C VAL A 63 -3.24 -2.62 9.63
N TRP A 64 -2.01 -2.27 10.01
CA TRP A 64 -0.83 -3.07 9.68
C TRP A 64 -0.36 -3.91 10.89
N LEU A 65 0.06 -5.17 10.65
CA LEU A 65 0.57 -6.10 11.67
C LEU A 65 1.92 -6.67 11.27
N THR A 66 2.88 -6.64 12.19
CA THR A 66 4.21 -7.25 11.99
C THR A 66 4.23 -8.75 12.32
N ILE A 67 3.18 -9.29 12.97
CA ILE A 67 3.12 -10.70 13.41
C ILE A 67 2.28 -11.54 12.43
N ARG A 68 2.79 -12.73 12.07
CA ARG A 68 2.10 -13.70 11.21
C ARG A 68 0.91 -14.34 11.94
N HIS A 69 -0.30 -13.83 11.69
CA HIS A 69 -1.53 -14.56 11.96
C HIS A 69 -2.43 -14.50 10.72
N LEU A 70 -2.31 -15.50 9.83
CA LEU A 70 -2.93 -15.48 8.49
C LEU A 70 -4.47 -15.39 8.53
N SER A 71 -5.12 -15.86 9.60
CA SER A 71 -6.58 -15.91 9.70
C SER A 71 -7.26 -14.54 9.81
N SER A 72 -6.50 -13.45 10.04
CA SER A 72 -7.02 -12.09 10.18
C SER A 72 -6.48 -11.14 9.12
N GLN A 73 -5.99 -11.66 8.00
CA GLN A 73 -5.34 -10.88 6.95
C GLN A 73 -6.23 -10.65 5.73
N THR A 74 -6.05 -9.51 5.07
CA THR A 74 -6.78 -9.18 3.84
C THR A 74 -6.29 -10.05 2.68
N VAL A 75 -7.19 -10.84 2.12
CA VAL A 75 -6.97 -11.55 0.85
C VAL A 75 -6.97 -10.52 -0.28
N GLY A 76 -5.87 -10.45 -1.02
CA GLY A 76 -5.73 -9.53 -2.14
C GLY A 76 -5.79 -10.15 -3.52
N GLY A 77 -5.79 -11.48 -3.61
CA GLY A 77 -5.80 -12.20 -4.87
C GLY A 77 -5.67 -13.69 -4.69
N GLN A 78 -5.49 -14.38 -5.81
CA GLN A 78 -5.35 -15.81 -5.91
C GLN A 78 -4.47 -16.15 -7.11
N GLU A 79 -3.42 -16.93 -6.86
CA GLU A 79 -2.50 -17.36 -7.91
C GLU A 79 -2.63 -18.86 -8.13
N ASN A 80 -2.67 -19.27 -9.39
CA ASN A 80 -2.86 -20.67 -9.76
C ASN A 80 -1.51 -21.24 -10.17
N TYR A 81 -0.97 -22.14 -9.38
CA TYR A 81 0.26 -22.85 -9.70
C TYR A 81 -0.06 -24.29 -10.06
N ARG A 82 0.07 -24.60 -11.36
CA ARG A 82 -0.27 -25.91 -11.95
C ARG A 82 -1.73 -26.31 -11.70
N ILE A 83 -1.97 -27.12 -10.66
CA ILE A 83 -3.27 -27.71 -10.32
C ILE A 83 -3.84 -27.18 -9.00
N ARG A 84 -3.19 -26.17 -8.40
CA ARG A 84 -3.57 -25.60 -7.11
C ARG A 84 -3.70 -24.10 -7.19
N SER A 85 -4.64 -23.58 -6.43
CA SER A 85 -4.89 -22.14 -6.29
C SER A 85 -4.53 -21.72 -4.88
N TYR A 86 -3.68 -20.69 -4.75
CA TYR A 86 -3.21 -20.17 -3.48
C TYR A 86 -3.69 -18.75 -3.29
N LEU A 87 -4.24 -18.45 -2.12
CA LEU A 87 -4.59 -17.09 -1.75
C LEU A 87 -3.31 -16.27 -1.57
N THR A 88 -3.35 -15.02 -2.04
CA THR A 88 -2.31 -14.03 -1.78
C THR A 88 -2.82 -13.03 -0.77
N TYR A 89 -2.03 -12.74 0.25
CA TYR A 89 -2.35 -11.77 1.30
C TYR A 89 -1.57 -10.47 1.09
N VAL A 90 -2.20 -9.36 1.45
CA VAL A 90 -1.62 -8.02 1.34
C VAL A 90 -0.51 -7.84 2.36
N VAL A 91 0.65 -7.45 1.87
CA VAL A 91 1.81 -7.07 2.68
C VAL A 91 2.41 -5.77 2.16
N ARG A 92 3.21 -5.11 2.99
CA ARG A 92 4.10 -4.04 2.56
C ARG A 92 5.50 -4.31 3.09
N THR A 93 6.52 -4.00 2.32
CA THR A 93 7.93 -4.24 2.68
C THR A 93 8.74 -2.96 2.57
N TYR A 94 9.76 -2.84 3.43
CA TYR A 94 10.66 -1.68 3.42
C TYR A 94 11.84 -1.96 2.50
N VAL A 95 11.91 -1.23 1.38
CA VAL A 95 12.97 -1.31 0.38
C VAL A 95 14.01 -0.22 0.69
N THR A 96 15.29 -0.46 0.34
CA THR A 96 16.37 0.57 0.30
C THR A 96 16.39 1.55 1.49
N SER A 97 17.19 1.25 2.53
CA SER A 97 17.39 2.15 3.70
C SER A 97 16.11 2.66 4.39
N MET A 98 14.98 1.94 4.26
CA MET A 98 13.67 2.29 4.84
C MET A 98 13.02 3.56 4.28
N VAL A 99 13.46 4.03 3.11
CA VAL A 99 12.89 5.22 2.47
C VAL A 99 11.68 4.86 1.61
N GLU A 100 11.69 3.67 1.03
CA GLU A 100 10.63 3.15 0.18
C GLU A 100 9.84 2.07 0.92
N ILE A 101 8.52 2.11 0.76
CA ILE A 101 7.62 1.08 1.27
C ILE A 101 6.83 0.58 0.06
N ILE A 102 7.00 -0.68 -0.31
CA ILE A 102 6.38 -1.23 -1.51
C ILE A 102 5.31 -2.25 -1.10
N PRO A 103 4.05 -2.06 -1.51
CA PRO A 103 3.03 -3.10 -1.37
C PRO A 103 3.41 -4.34 -2.18
N GLY A 104 3.17 -5.50 -1.60
CA GLY A 104 3.46 -6.79 -2.19
C GLY A 104 2.42 -7.83 -1.82
N LYS A 105 2.81 -9.08 -2.03
CA LYS A 105 1.98 -10.26 -1.79
C LYS A 105 2.76 -11.28 -0.98
N ILE A 106 2.04 -12.11 -0.24
CA ILE A 106 2.60 -13.33 0.34
C ILE A 106 1.59 -14.46 0.16
N MET A 107 2.09 -15.65 -0.17
CA MET A 107 1.28 -16.86 -0.26
C MET A 107 1.50 -17.69 1.01
N GLU A 108 0.52 -18.51 1.39
CA GLU A 108 0.57 -19.33 2.62
C GLU A 108 1.83 -20.22 2.71
N TRP A 109 2.40 -20.61 1.58
CA TRP A 109 3.54 -21.54 1.46
C TRP A 109 4.83 -20.89 0.94
N ASP A 110 4.82 -19.58 0.71
CA ASP A 110 5.93 -18.86 0.08
C ASP A 110 6.36 -17.65 0.92
N GLU A 111 7.51 -17.11 0.56
CA GLU A 111 8.03 -15.86 1.09
C GLU A 111 7.23 -14.67 0.56
N CYS A 112 7.29 -13.56 1.29
CA CYS A 112 6.76 -12.29 0.84
C CYS A 112 7.49 -11.85 -0.43
N ARG A 113 6.75 -11.41 -1.44
CA ARG A 113 7.24 -10.95 -2.74
C ARG A 113 6.69 -9.57 -3.08
N TYR A 114 7.45 -8.78 -3.83
CA TYR A 114 6.99 -7.50 -4.36
C TYR A 114 7.54 -7.25 -5.77
N ALA A 115 6.78 -6.46 -6.52
CA ALA A 115 7.17 -5.95 -7.83
C ALA A 115 8.05 -4.71 -7.67
N TYR A 116 9.21 -4.68 -8.31
CA TYR A 116 10.05 -3.50 -8.38
C TYR A 116 10.94 -3.58 -9.62
N ASP A 117 11.16 -2.45 -10.30
CA ASP A 117 12.15 -2.32 -11.39
C ASP A 117 12.14 -3.49 -12.41
N GLY A 118 10.94 -3.86 -12.87
CA GLY A 118 10.78 -4.91 -13.89
C GLY A 118 10.88 -6.36 -13.38
N ARG A 119 11.10 -6.58 -12.07
CA ARG A 119 11.36 -7.92 -11.49
C ARG A 119 10.57 -8.18 -10.22
N GLU A 120 10.55 -9.46 -9.85
CA GLU A 120 10.11 -9.89 -8.51
C GLU A 120 11.29 -9.91 -7.54
N TYR A 121 11.05 -9.37 -6.35
CA TYR A 121 11.99 -9.42 -5.24
C TYR A 121 11.35 -10.08 -4.03
N GLY A 122 12.16 -10.81 -3.26
CA GLY A 122 11.79 -11.31 -1.93
C GLY A 122 11.86 -10.20 -0.90
N CYS A 123 10.90 -10.17 0.02
CA CYS A 123 10.95 -9.27 1.18
C CYS A 123 12.05 -9.73 2.15
N ASN A 124 12.68 -8.79 2.83
CA ASN A 124 13.54 -9.14 3.95
C ASN A 124 12.65 -9.63 5.10
N GLU A 125 12.87 -10.86 5.59
CA GLU A 125 11.98 -11.54 6.55
C GLU A 125 11.68 -10.74 7.82
N LEU A 126 12.55 -9.79 8.18
CA LEU A 126 12.42 -8.95 9.36
C LEU A 126 11.70 -7.61 9.10
N ARG A 127 11.23 -7.34 7.87
CA ARG A 127 10.84 -6.00 7.44
C ARG A 127 9.62 -5.98 6.53
N TYR A 128 8.56 -6.68 6.91
CA TYR A 128 7.27 -6.51 6.24
C TYR A 128 6.11 -6.57 7.22
N ASP A 129 5.04 -5.85 6.90
CA ASP A 129 3.80 -5.81 7.66
C ASP A 129 2.66 -6.38 6.81
N TYR A 130 1.70 -7.04 7.45
CA TYR A 130 0.46 -7.53 6.86
C TYR A 130 -0.67 -6.52 7.02
N LEU A 131 -1.56 -6.44 6.03
CA LEU A 131 -2.82 -5.72 6.19
C LEU A 131 -3.81 -6.61 6.96
N LYS A 132 -4.28 -6.11 8.10
CA LYS A 132 -5.42 -6.67 8.85
C LYS A 132 -6.66 -6.62 7.99
N ASN A 133 -7.55 -7.59 8.13
CA ASN A 133 -8.86 -7.59 7.49
C ASN A 133 -9.90 -6.65 8.17
N GLU A 134 -9.43 -5.67 8.94
CA GLU A 134 -10.26 -4.69 9.64
C GLU A 134 -9.66 -3.30 9.45
N PRO A 135 -10.43 -2.29 9.00
CA PRO A 135 -11.87 -2.33 8.69
C PRO A 135 -12.21 -3.22 7.49
N VAL A 136 -13.50 -3.34 7.17
CA VAL A 136 -13.93 -4.05 5.95
C VAL A 136 -13.44 -3.27 4.73
N PHE A 137 -12.74 -3.97 3.84
CA PHE A 137 -12.30 -3.41 2.57
C PHE A 137 -13.10 -3.95 1.41
N THR A 138 -13.10 -3.20 0.32
CA THR A 138 -13.65 -3.65 -0.95
C THR A 138 -12.73 -3.28 -2.12
N TRP A 139 -12.85 -4.06 -3.19
CA TRP A 139 -12.10 -3.88 -4.43
C TRP A 139 -12.93 -3.07 -5.41
N VAL A 140 -12.42 -1.91 -5.83
CA VAL A 140 -13.14 -1.00 -6.73
C VAL A 140 -12.43 -0.91 -8.07
N GLU A 141 -13.15 -1.22 -9.15
CA GLU A 141 -12.60 -1.14 -10.52
C GLU A 141 -12.21 0.28 -10.90
N ARG A 142 -11.00 0.42 -11.44
CA ARG A 142 -10.37 1.69 -11.81
C ARG A 142 -9.44 1.49 -13.00
N GLU A 143 -9.05 2.60 -13.62
CA GLU A 143 -8.13 2.57 -14.74
C GLU A 143 -7.24 3.81 -14.84
N ASN A 144 -6.13 3.66 -15.57
CA ASN A 144 -5.26 4.76 -16.01
C ASN A 144 -4.76 5.69 -14.88
N GLY A 145 -4.55 5.14 -13.68
CA GLY A 145 -4.07 5.91 -12.53
C GLY A 145 -5.17 6.48 -11.65
N ASP A 146 -6.45 6.30 -12.02
CA ASP A 146 -7.58 6.72 -11.21
C ASP A 146 -7.65 5.93 -9.88
N ILE A 147 -8.15 6.60 -8.85
CA ILE A 147 -8.34 6.06 -7.50
C ILE A 147 -9.73 6.42 -6.98
N CYS A 148 -10.27 5.60 -6.08
CA CYS A 148 -11.52 5.88 -5.38
C CYS A 148 -11.28 6.65 -4.06
N ASN A 149 -12.35 7.27 -3.55
CA ASN A 149 -12.37 7.71 -2.16
C ASN A 149 -12.14 6.50 -1.23
N GLY A 150 -11.37 6.71 -0.17
CA GLY A 150 -11.01 5.64 0.77
C GLY A 150 -9.97 4.65 0.24
N ALA A 151 -9.35 4.91 -0.92
CA ALA A 151 -8.25 4.07 -1.42
C ALA A 151 -7.14 3.93 -0.37
N ILE A 152 -6.65 2.69 -0.20
CA ILE A 152 -5.65 2.37 0.81
C ILE A 152 -4.25 2.56 0.24
N VAL A 153 -3.51 3.49 0.85
CA VAL A 153 -2.09 3.67 0.61
C VAL A 153 -1.34 2.53 1.29
N GLY A 154 -0.68 1.68 0.50
CA GLY A 154 0.12 0.57 0.99
C GLY A 154 1.58 0.92 1.21
N GLY A 155 2.05 2.03 0.64
CA GLY A 155 3.42 2.51 0.82
C GLY A 155 3.77 3.70 -0.06
N TYR A 156 5.06 3.91 -0.29
CA TYR A 156 5.61 5.06 -1.01
C TYR A 156 6.80 4.61 -1.86
N GLY A 157 6.81 5.01 -3.14
CA GLY A 157 7.92 4.73 -4.05
C GLY A 157 9.03 5.78 -3.97
N LEU A 158 10.09 5.57 -4.74
CA LEU A 158 11.20 6.52 -4.89
C LEU A 158 10.68 7.95 -5.16
N GLY A 159 11.09 8.91 -4.33
CA GLY A 159 10.63 10.30 -4.41
C GLY A 159 9.35 10.60 -3.63
N GLY A 160 8.88 9.66 -2.80
CA GLY A 160 7.81 9.88 -1.82
C GLY A 160 6.39 9.95 -2.42
N GLY A 161 6.19 9.38 -3.62
CA GLY A 161 4.87 9.24 -4.21
C GLY A 161 4.10 8.08 -3.61
N ASP A 162 2.82 8.30 -3.30
CA ASP A 162 1.94 7.28 -2.74
C ASP A 162 1.79 6.08 -3.70
N LEU A 163 1.86 4.89 -3.12
CA LEU A 163 1.55 3.63 -3.79
C LEU A 163 0.32 3.02 -3.14
N TYR A 164 -0.70 2.77 -3.95
CA TYR A 164 -1.97 2.21 -3.48
C TYR A 164 -1.98 0.70 -3.65
N ILE A 165 -2.74 0.00 -2.81
CA ILE A 165 -2.91 -1.45 -2.97
C ILE A 165 -3.87 -1.70 -4.12
N CYS A 166 -3.47 -2.54 -5.07
CA CYS A 166 -4.28 -2.88 -6.22
C CYS A 166 -4.14 -4.36 -6.58
N ASN A 167 -5.11 -4.88 -7.33
CA ASN A 167 -4.95 -6.13 -8.05
C ASN A 167 -5.44 -5.98 -9.49
N PHE A 168 -5.03 -6.90 -10.37
CA PHE A 168 -5.54 -6.96 -11.74
C PHE A 168 -5.55 -8.40 -12.25
N GLU A 169 -6.41 -8.64 -13.23
CA GLU A 169 -6.49 -9.93 -13.91
C GLU A 169 -5.34 -10.07 -14.92
N PHE A 170 -4.50 -11.07 -14.71
CA PHE A 170 -3.43 -11.46 -15.62
C PHE A 170 -3.76 -12.79 -16.27
N PHE A 171 -3.65 -12.84 -17.60
CA PHE A 171 -3.80 -14.07 -18.36
C PHE A 171 -2.43 -14.71 -18.54
N ASP A 172 -2.30 -16.01 -18.20
CA ASP A 172 -1.06 -16.74 -18.44
C ASP A 172 -0.70 -16.81 -19.94
N PHE A 173 0.50 -17.31 -20.25
CA PHE A 173 1.01 -17.40 -21.62
C PHE A 173 0.13 -18.21 -22.57
N TYR A 174 -0.78 -19.03 -22.05
CA TYR A 174 -1.71 -19.82 -22.85
C TYR A 174 -3.10 -19.18 -22.95
N GLY A 175 -3.33 -18.07 -22.25
CA GLY A 175 -4.63 -17.38 -22.19
C GLY A 175 -5.72 -18.21 -21.51
N MET A 176 -5.35 -19.29 -20.81
CA MET A 176 -6.31 -20.27 -20.29
C MET A 176 -6.72 -19.98 -18.85
N THR A 177 -5.83 -19.33 -18.09
CA THR A 177 -6.04 -19.08 -16.66
C THR A 177 -5.97 -17.60 -16.37
N VAL A 178 -6.95 -17.10 -15.60
CA VAL A 178 -6.95 -15.77 -15.03
C VAL A 178 -6.33 -15.81 -13.64
N HIS A 179 -5.37 -14.94 -13.41
CA HIS A 179 -4.69 -14.77 -12.13
C HIS A 179 -4.95 -13.35 -11.62
N PRO A 180 -5.76 -13.15 -10.57
CA PRO A 180 -5.83 -11.87 -9.87
C PRO A 180 -4.51 -11.63 -9.12
N LEU A 181 -3.59 -10.90 -9.76
CA LEU A 181 -2.28 -10.58 -9.23
C LEU A 181 -2.37 -9.37 -8.30
N LEU A 182 -1.96 -9.56 -7.05
CA LEU A 182 -1.90 -8.54 -6.02
C LEU A 182 -0.59 -7.75 -6.09
N GLY A 183 -0.66 -6.42 -6.02
CA GLY A 183 0.53 -5.58 -5.96
C GLY A 183 0.23 -4.12 -5.66
N HIS A 184 0.89 -3.21 -6.37
CA HIS A 184 0.88 -1.79 -6.07
C HIS A 184 0.56 -0.92 -7.29
N LEU A 185 -0.23 0.14 -7.07
CA LEU A 185 -0.60 1.12 -8.09
C LEU A 185 0.30 2.33 -7.95
N ASN A 186 0.97 2.67 -9.04
CA ASN A 186 1.63 3.96 -9.20
C ASN A 186 0.75 4.86 -10.07
N THR A 187 0.07 5.81 -9.43
CA THR A 187 -0.89 6.71 -10.11
C THR A 187 -0.23 7.59 -11.17
N ARG A 188 1.06 7.93 -11.01
CA ARG A 188 1.82 8.69 -12.01
C ARG A 188 2.10 7.89 -13.27
N LEU A 189 2.31 6.57 -13.12
CA LEU A 189 2.52 5.65 -14.26
C LEU A 189 1.20 5.12 -14.82
N GLY A 190 0.07 5.37 -14.14
CA GLY A 190 -1.25 4.93 -14.56
C GLY A 190 -1.45 3.42 -14.54
N LYS A 191 -0.66 2.69 -13.73
CA LYS A 191 -0.59 1.22 -13.77
C LYS A 191 -0.50 0.58 -12.40
N CYS A 192 -1.24 -0.51 -12.24
CA CYS A 192 -1.07 -1.49 -11.18
C CYS A 192 0.03 -2.48 -11.58
N PHE A 193 1.03 -2.66 -10.72
CA PHE A 193 2.17 -3.56 -10.92
C PHE A 193 2.12 -4.71 -9.93
N SER A 194 2.36 -5.92 -10.41
CA SER A 194 2.52 -7.14 -9.62
C SER A 194 3.53 -8.06 -10.33
N THR A 195 3.77 -9.25 -9.81
CA THR A 195 4.74 -10.19 -10.37
C THR A 195 4.08 -11.48 -10.80
N TRP A 196 4.57 -12.05 -11.90
CA TRP A 196 4.26 -13.39 -12.34
C TRP A 196 5.49 -14.04 -12.93
N ASN A 197 5.83 -15.25 -12.44
CA ASN A 197 6.99 -16.01 -12.89
C ASN A 197 8.28 -15.15 -12.87
N THR A 198 8.56 -14.52 -11.71
CA THR A 198 9.73 -13.65 -11.46
C THR A 198 9.80 -12.31 -12.21
N VAL A 199 8.80 -12.01 -13.05
CA VAL A 199 8.77 -10.81 -13.89
C VAL A 199 7.67 -9.87 -13.41
N GLU A 200 7.98 -8.57 -13.35
CA GLU A 200 6.96 -7.55 -13.10
C GLU A 200 6.02 -7.41 -14.30
N ARG A 201 4.73 -7.39 -14.01
CA ARG A 201 3.62 -7.21 -14.95
C ARG A 201 2.84 -6.00 -14.52
N GLY A 202 2.35 -5.24 -15.49
CA GLY A 202 1.58 -4.03 -15.26
C GLY A 202 0.29 -4.03 -16.06
N SER A 203 -0.79 -3.53 -15.46
CA SER A 203 -2.06 -3.29 -16.14
C SER A 203 -2.57 -1.87 -15.85
N SER A 204 -3.11 -1.21 -16.86
CA SER A 204 -3.85 0.05 -16.70
C SER A 204 -5.31 -0.17 -16.30
N LYS A 205 -5.80 -1.41 -16.30
CA LYS A 205 -7.11 -1.81 -15.76
C LYS A 205 -6.91 -2.65 -14.53
N TYR A 206 -7.45 -2.21 -13.40
CA TYR A 206 -7.17 -2.80 -12.10
C TYR A 206 -8.33 -2.57 -11.13
N LYS A 207 -8.26 -3.19 -9.97
CA LYS A 207 -9.10 -2.85 -8.81
C LYS A 207 -8.21 -2.25 -7.74
N VAL A 208 -8.66 -1.17 -7.12
CA VAL A 208 -8.00 -0.54 -5.97
C VAL A 208 -8.68 -1.02 -4.70
N LEU A 209 -7.88 -1.34 -3.69
CA LEU A 209 -8.42 -1.65 -2.37
C LEU A 209 -8.84 -0.35 -1.68
N ALA A 210 -10.07 -0.30 -1.18
CA ALA A 210 -10.62 0.85 -0.47
C ALA A 210 -11.34 0.45 0.81
N ASP A 211 -11.32 1.33 1.81
CA ASP A 211 -12.16 1.23 3.00
C ASP A 211 -13.62 1.43 2.58
N SER A 212 -14.46 0.42 2.84
CA SER A 212 -15.86 0.40 2.38
C SER A 212 -16.71 1.51 3.00
N THR A 213 -16.24 2.19 4.04
CA THR A 213 -16.96 3.29 4.69
C THR A 213 -16.93 4.60 3.90
N TYR A 214 -16.10 4.71 2.86
CA TYR A 214 -15.91 5.93 2.05
C TYR A 214 -16.41 5.81 0.61
N LEU A 215 -17.11 4.73 0.28
CA LEU A 215 -17.72 4.47 -1.03
C LEU A 215 -19.22 4.69 -0.97
#